data_AF-A0A927P926-F1
#
_entry.id   AF-A0A927P926-F1
#
_cell.length_a   1.000
_cell.length_b   1.000
_cell.length_c   1.000
_cell.angle_alpha   90.00
_cell.angle_beta   90.00
_cell.angle_gamma   90.00
#
_symmetry.space_group_name_H-M   'P 1'
#
loop_
_entity.id
_entity.type
_entity.pdbx_description
1 polymer ?
#
loop_
_entity_poly.entity_id
_entity_poly.type
_entity_poly.pdbx_seq_one_letter_code
_entity_poly.pdbx_strand_id
1 'polypeptide(L)'
;MKLKLTAEELNNLRAFLEKCEDAEKLTEKEYVVDLYDLEKPVSMDLVFIKSGVAVDGAAVLEYDEEMDGWYMGERIEQPEAVYAALEQAGAFQA
;
A
#
# COMPACT_ATOMS: atom_id res chain seq x y z
N MET A 1 -6.60 9.04 3.77
CA MET A 1 -7.72 8.28 4.41
C MET A 1 -7.19 7.47 5.60
N LYS A 2 -8.03 6.74 6.34
CA LYS A 2 -7.57 5.92 7.49
C LYS A 2 -8.04 4.48 7.38
N LEU A 3 -7.09 3.55 7.49
CA LEU A 3 -7.32 2.12 7.65
C LEU A 3 -7.39 1.79 9.14
N LYS A 4 -8.52 1.21 9.56
CA LYS A 4 -8.66 0.65 10.91
C LYS A 4 -8.21 -0.80 10.86
N LEU A 5 -7.10 -1.08 11.51
CA LEU A 5 -6.50 -2.40 11.59
C LEU A 5 -6.43 -2.85 13.05
N THR A 6 -6.57 -4.14 13.27
CA THR A 6 -6.28 -4.82 14.53
C THR A 6 -4.77 -4.80 14.82
N ALA A 7 -4.38 -5.14 16.05
CA ALA A 7 -2.95 -5.23 16.40
C ALA A 7 -2.21 -6.31 15.60
N GLU A 8 -2.91 -7.39 15.25
CA GLU A 8 -2.36 -8.49 14.44
C GLU A 8 -2.12 -8.03 13.00
N GLU A 9 -3.12 -7.45 12.35
CA GLU A 9 -3.00 -6.91 10.99
C GLU A 9 -1.93 -5.82 10.89
N LEU A 10 -1.78 -4.98 11.92
CA LEU A 10 -0.71 -3.98 11.97
C LEU A 10 0.69 -4.62 11.98
N ASN A 11 0.86 -5.71 12.73
CA ASN A 11 2.13 -6.42 12.79
C ASN A 11 2.41 -7.15 11.48
N ASN A 12 1.40 -7.79 10.89
CA ASN A 12 1.52 -8.49 9.60
C ASN A 12 1.85 -7.51 8.48
N LEU A 13 1.15 -6.37 8.40
CA LEU A 13 1.44 -5.32 7.42
C LEU A 13 2.86 -4.80 7.57
N ARG A 14 3.34 -4.56 8.80
CA ARG A 14 4.73 -4.13 9.02
C ARG A 14 5.72 -5.20 8.57
N ALA A 15 5.48 -6.46 8.91
CA ALA A 15 6.34 -7.57 8.51
C ALA A 15 6.36 -7.79 6.99
N PHE A 16 5.22 -7.56 6.32
CA PHE A 16 5.10 -7.55 4.87
C PHE A 16 5.95 -6.43 4.25
N LEU A 17 5.77 -5.18 4.71
CA LEU A 17 6.50 -4.02 4.18
C LEU A 17 8.01 -4.14 4.38
N GLU A 18 8.49 -4.73 5.48
CA GLU A 18 9.92 -4.96 5.71
C GLU A 18 10.54 -6.02 4.79
N LYS A 19 9.72 -6.81 4.08
CA LYS A 19 10.16 -7.86 3.14
C LYS A 19 9.81 -7.56 1.68
N CYS A 20 8.95 -6.56 1.43
CA CYS A 20 8.53 -6.17 0.10
C CYS A 20 9.66 -5.38 -0.57
N GLU A 21 10.12 -5.85 -1.74
CA GLU A 21 11.24 -5.22 -2.46
C GLU A 21 10.87 -3.83 -2.99
N ASP A 22 9.59 -3.62 -3.32
CA ASP A 22 9.03 -2.35 -3.81
C ASP A 22 8.49 -1.46 -2.68
N ALA A 23 8.84 -1.76 -1.43
CA ALA A 23 8.54 -0.92 -0.28
C ALA A 23 9.77 -0.11 0.16
N GLU A 24 9.64 1.20 0.18
CA GLU A 24 10.64 2.11 0.72
C GLU A 24 10.21 2.58 2.12
N LYS A 25 11.07 2.34 3.12
CA LYS A 25 10.88 2.85 4.47
C LYS A 25 11.46 4.26 4.59
N LEU A 26 10.59 5.27 4.62
CA LEU A 26 11.00 6.68 4.78
C LEU A 26 11.38 7.01 6.23
N THR A 27 10.62 6.47 7.19
CA THR A 27 10.89 6.63 8.63
C THR A 27 10.51 5.35 9.39
N GLU A 28 10.66 5.34 10.73
CA GLU A 28 10.19 4.19 11.54
C GLU A 28 8.68 3.90 11.41
N LYS A 29 7.90 4.88 10.94
CA LYS A 29 6.44 4.81 10.85
C LYS A 29 5.90 5.07 9.46
N GLU A 30 6.74 5.39 8.49
CA GLU A 30 6.31 5.83 7.16
C GLU A 30 6.94 4.95 6.10
N TYR A 31 6.10 4.46 5.19
CA TYR A 31 6.48 3.64 4.07
C TYR A 31 5.80 4.15 2.81
N VAL A 32 6.49 4.09 1.69
CA VAL A 32 5.90 4.14 0.35
C VAL A 32 5.99 2.72 -0.19
N VAL A 33 4.94 2.23 -0.84
CA VAL A 33 4.97 0.90 -1.46
C VAL A 33 4.22 0.90 -2.78
N ASP A 34 4.86 0.29 -3.77
CA ASP A 34 4.25 -0.01 -5.06
C ASP A 34 3.95 -1.51 -5.15
N LEU A 35 2.70 -1.86 -5.46
CA LEU A 35 2.23 -3.24 -5.54
C LEU A 35 1.99 -3.60 -7.01
N TYR A 36 3.05 -3.88 -7.75
CA TYR A 36 3.00 -4.14 -9.20
C TYR A 36 2.33 -5.46 -9.58
N ASP A 37 2.37 -6.46 -8.70
CA ASP A 37 1.85 -7.82 -8.97
C ASP A 37 0.32 -7.95 -8.84
N LEU A 38 -0.38 -6.86 -8.49
CA LEU A 38 -1.84 -6.85 -8.38
C LEU A 38 -2.51 -6.85 -9.77
N GLU A 39 -3.75 -7.34 -9.83
CA GLU A 39 -4.58 -7.21 -11.04
C GLU A 39 -4.76 -5.74 -11.44
N LYS A 40 -4.86 -4.87 -10.43
CA LYS A 40 -4.78 -3.41 -10.58
C LYS A 40 -3.63 -2.92 -9.70
N PRO A 41 -2.45 -2.66 -10.26
CA PRO A 41 -1.30 -2.17 -9.52
C PRO A 41 -1.63 -0.89 -8.74
N VAL A 42 -1.06 -0.74 -7.55
CA VAL A 42 -1.35 0.39 -6.65
C VAL A 42 -0.06 0.92 -6.04
N SER A 43 0.10 2.23 -6.03
CA SER A 43 1.09 2.93 -5.20
C SER A 43 0.41 3.56 -4.00
N MET A 44 1.06 3.55 -2.84
CA MET A 44 0.51 4.13 -1.61
C MET A 44 1.57 4.64 -0.62
N ASP A 45 1.20 5.72 0.08
CA ASP A 45 1.94 6.29 1.21
C ASP A 45 1.26 5.91 2.53
N LEU A 46 1.95 5.15 3.37
CA LEU A 46 1.43 4.55 4.60
C LEU A 46 2.13 5.13 5.83
N VAL A 47 1.34 5.64 6.77
CA VAL A 47 1.82 6.18 8.06
C VAL A 47 1.19 5.43 9.23
N PHE A 48 2.02 4.71 9.99
CA PHE A 48 1.60 3.99 11.19
C PHE A 48 1.27 4.97 12.34
N ILE A 49 0.01 4.95 12.77
CA ILE A 49 -0.50 5.79 13.86
C ILE A 49 -1.06 4.92 14.99
N LYS A 50 -1.34 5.50 16.16
CA LYS A 50 -1.81 4.75 17.35
C LYS A 50 -3.09 3.93 17.17
N SER A 51 -3.83 4.15 16.07
CA SER A 51 -5.18 3.62 15.87
C SER A 51 -5.38 2.98 14.50
N GLY A 52 -4.30 2.52 13.87
CA GLY A 52 -4.28 1.94 12.53
C GLY A 52 -3.21 2.57 11.65
N VAL A 53 -3.52 2.70 10.37
CA VAL A 53 -2.63 3.34 9.38
C VAL A 53 -3.37 4.51 8.74
N ALA A 54 -2.71 5.67 8.68
CA ALA A 54 -3.12 6.75 7.81
C ALA A 54 -2.52 6.48 6.42
N VAL A 55 -3.35 6.65 5.39
CA VAL A 55 -2.95 6.50 3.98
C VAL A 55 -2.98 7.90 3.39
N ASP A 56 -1.81 8.51 3.21
CA ASP A 56 -1.69 9.92 2.80
C ASP A 56 -1.89 10.07 1.28
N GLY A 57 -1.46 9.06 0.53
CA GLY A 57 -1.68 8.90 -0.91
C GLY A 57 -1.98 7.44 -1.24
N ALA A 58 -2.89 7.23 -2.20
CA ALA A 58 -3.08 5.93 -2.85
C ALA A 58 -3.63 6.16 -4.26
N ALA A 59 -3.08 5.48 -5.25
CA ALA A 59 -3.54 5.56 -6.64
C ALA A 59 -3.28 4.24 -7.36
N VAL A 60 -4.14 3.93 -8.33
CA VAL A 60 -3.85 2.88 -9.30
C VAL A 60 -2.64 3.31 -10.14
N LEU A 61 -1.77 2.36 -10.43
CA LEU A 61 -0.67 2.54 -11.38
C LEU A 61 -1.13 2.02 -12.74
N GLU A 62 -0.88 2.83 -13.77
CA GLU A 62 -1.17 2.51 -15.17
C GLU A 62 0.14 2.48 -15.95
N TYR A 63 0.37 1.40 -16.70
CA TYR A 63 1.54 1.27 -17.55
C TYR A 63 1.27 1.91 -18.92
N ASP A 64 2.12 2.84 -19.30
CA ASP A 64 2.11 3.48 -20.61
C ASP A 64 3.15 2.78 -21.50
N GLU A 65 2.68 2.06 -22.52
CA GLU A 65 3.53 1.32 -23.46
C GLU A 65 4.37 2.23 -24.36
N GLU A 66 3.91 3.44 -24.67
CA GLU A 66 4.66 4.38 -25.52
C GLU A 66 5.84 4.97 -24.75
N MET A 67 5.62 5.26 -23.47
CA MET A 67 6.61 5.86 -22.58
C MET A 67 7.45 4.83 -21.82
N ASP A 68 7.14 3.54 -21.92
CA ASP A 68 7.77 2.41 -21.22
C ASP A 68 7.89 2.66 -19.71
N GLY A 69 6.76 2.94 -19.06
CA GLY A 69 6.77 3.27 -17.63
C GLY A 69 5.41 3.26 -16.95
N TRP A 70 5.44 3.19 -15.61
CA TRP A 70 4.25 3.28 -14.75
C TRP A 70 3.98 4.72 -14.31
N TYR A 71 2.72 5.10 -14.35
CA TYR A 71 2.25 6.43 -13.98
C TYR A 71 1.04 6.34 -13.04
N MET A 72 0.83 7.41 -12.27
CA MET A 72 -0.34 7.53 -11.40
C MET A 72 -1.60 7.73 -12.24
N GLY A 73 -2.50 6.76 -12.14
CA GLY A 73 -3.85 6.81 -12.72
C GLY A 73 -4.86 7.34 -11.70
N GLU A 74 -5.97 6.62 -11.55
CA GLU A 74 -7.06 7.00 -10.66
C GLU A 74 -6.63 7.00 -9.18
N ARG A 75 -6.91 8.11 -8.48
CA ARG A 75 -6.73 8.21 -7.03
C ARG A 75 -7.73 7.29 -6.33
N ILE A 76 -7.22 6.47 -5.40
CA ILE A 76 -8.06 5.66 -4.52
C ILE A 76 -8.46 6.51 -3.33
N GLU A 77 -9.77 6.62 -3.07
CA GLU A 77 -10.31 7.42 -1.97
C GLU A 77 -10.98 6.58 -0.88
N GLN A 78 -11.32 5.33 -1.19
CA GLN A 78 -12.06 4.43 -0.31
C GLN A 78 -11.09 3.53 0.49
N PRO A 79 -11.15 3.54 1.83
CA PRO A 79 -10.33 2.66 2.67
C PRO A 79 -10.46 1.18 2.32
N GLU A 80 -11.64 0.75 1.91
CA GLU A 80 -11.93 -0.65 1.57
C GLU A 80 -11.14 -1.11 0.34
N ALA A 81 -10.90 -0.22 -0.62
CA ALA A 81 -10.11 -0.53 -1.82
C ALA A 81 -8.62 -0.68 -1.48
N VAL A 82 -8.08 0.18 -0.60
CA VAL A 82 -6.70 0.05 -0.13
C VAL A 82 -6.53 -1.23 0.71
N TYR A 83 -7.51 -1.54 1.56
CA TYR A 83 -7.49 -2.79 2.34
C TYR A 83 -7.47 -4.02 1.42
N ALA A 84 -8.33 -4.05 0.40
CA ALA A 84 -8.39 -5.16 -0.55
C ALA A 84 -7.08 -5.31 -1.36
N ALA A 85 -6.44 -4.21 -1.75
CA ALA A 85 -5.14 -4.24 -2.42
C ALA A 85 -4.04 -4.85 -1.52
N LEU A 86 -3.98 -4.43 -0.26
CA LEU A 86 -3.05 -4.99 0.73
C LEU A 86 -3.34 -6.48 1.01
N GLU A 87 -4.61 -6.86 1.10
CA GLU A 87 -5.01 -8.26 1.26
C GLU A 87 -4.59 -9.12 0.06
N GLN A 88 -4.82 -8.64 -1.17
CA GLN A 88 -4.40 -9.31 -2.40
C GLN A 88 -2.88 -9.45 -2.48
N ALA A 89 -2.13 -8.45 -2.01
CA ALA A 89 -0.67 -8.51 -1.90
C ALA A 89 -0.17 -9.47 -0.78
N GLY A 90 -1.07 -10.03 0.02
CA GLY A 90 -0.72 -10.94 1.12
C GLY A 90 -0.28 -10.25 2.41
N ALA A 91 -0.52 -8.94 2.55
CA ALA A 91 -0.04 -8.16 3.70
C ALA A 91 -0.62 -8.60 5.05
N PHE A 92 -1.71 -9.37 5.05
CA PHE A 92 -2.38 -9.85 6.26
C PHE A 92 -2.24 -11.36 6.50
N GLN A 93 -1.45 -12.06 5.68
CA GLN A 93 -1.17 -13.49 5.86
C GLN A 93 0.01 -13.69 6.84
N ALA A 94 -0.04 -14.77 7.63
CA ALA A 94 0.95 -15.10 8.67
C ALA A 94 2.17 -15.86 8.12
#